data_AF-A0A086LNY4-F1
#
_entry.id   AF-A0A086LNY4-F1
#
_cell.length_a   1.000
_cell.length_b   1.000
_cell.length_c   1.000
_cell.angle_alpha   90.00
_cell.angle_beta   90.00
_cell.angle_gamma   90.00
#
_symmetry.space_group_name_H-M   'P 1'
#
loop_
_entity.id
_entity.type
_entity.pdbx_description
1 polymer ?
#
loop_
_entity_poly.entity_id
_entity_poly.type
_entity_poly.pdbx_seq_one_letter_code
_entity_poly.pdbx_strand_id
1 'polypeptide(L)'
;PVPSIADIQRLLKKFDLAHENLEIGSKAWIGTVEGSYVLNWYLHVPSKLLHLTSASDLPSHAATLKEHFDSVGSPVMMGVGDYAYTMVGISVDSETGEAAFLIVDPHYAGDDGDIDKILDKNWIGWKKTNFFEKTAGTKFINLALPQICTEGGDLFV
;
A
#
# COMPACT_ATOMS: atom_id res chain seq x y z
N PRO A 1 19.00 3.28 4.88
CA PRO A 1 18.84 1.80 4.86
C PRO A 1 17.34 1.50 4.99
N VAL A 2 16.90 0.27 4.64
CA VAL A 2 15.52 -0.13 4.92
C VAL A 2 15.36 -0.34 6.44
N PRO A 3 14.36 0.27 7.11
CA PRO A 3 14.19 0.12 8.55
C PRO A 3 13.76 -1.31 8.91
N SER A 4 14.24 -1.81 10.05
CA SER A 4 13.75 -3.08 10.58
C SER A 4 12.35 -2.93 11.18
N ILE A 5 11.64 -4.04 11.43
CA ILE A 5 10.35 -4.02 12.15
C ILE A 5 10.50 -3.33 13.51
N ALA A 6 11.61 -3.56 14.22
CA ALA A 6 11.87 -2.92 15.50
C ALA A 6 12.06 -1.40 15.36
N ASP A 7 12.67 -0.93 14.26
CA ASP A 7 12.81 0.51 14.00
C ASP A 7 11.45 1.16 13.72
N ILE A 8 10.60 0.49 12.94
CA ILE A 8 9.23 0.93 12.66
C ILE A 8 8.43 1.04 13.96
N GLN A 9 8.47 0.00 14.80
CA GLN A 9 7.77 0.00 16.09
C GLN A 9 8.29 1.08 17.04
N ARG A 10 9.60 1.38 17.04
CA ARG A 10 10.17 2.49 17.83
C ARG A 10 9.67 3.85 17.34
N LEU A 11 9.53 4.05 16.04
CA LEU A 11 8.97 5.28 15.49
C LEU A 11 7.51 5.46 15.92
N LEU A 12 6.68 4.43 15.77
CA LEU A 12 5.28 4.45 16.19
C LEU A 12 5.17 4.73 17.69
N LYS A 13 5.90 3.98 18.54
CA LYS A 13 5.89 4.19 19.98
C LYS A 13 6.31 5.61 20.39
N LYS A 14 7.20 6.24 19.62
CA LYS A 14 7.74 7.58 19.92
C LYS A 14 6.81 8.71 19.49
N PHE A 15 6.13 8.56 18.35
CA PHE A 15 5.44 9.67 17.70
C PHE A 15 3.92 9.49 17.56
N ASP A 16 3.40 8.27 17.73
CA ASP A 16 1.97 7.99 17.71
C ASP A 16 1.46 7.62 19.10
N LEU A 17 0.59 8.47 19.66
CA LEU A 17 -0.03 8.25 20.97
C LEU A 17 -0.85 6.96 21.02
N ALA A 18 -1.44 6.53 19.89
CA ALA A 18 -2.17 5.27 19.83
C ALA A 18 -1.26 4.04 20.05
N HIS A 19 0.05 4.21 19.82
CA HIS A 19 1.06 3.17 19.92
C HIS A 19 2.06 3.38 21.06
N GLU A 20 1.80 4.29 22.02
CA GLU A 20 2.71 4.56 23.14
C GLU A 20 3.03 3.28 23.96
N ASN A 21 2.10 2.34 24.03
CA ASN A 21 2.21 1.08 24.76
C ASN A 21 2.70 -0.09 23.87
N LEU A 22 3.00 0.15 22.59
CA LEU A 22 3.51 -0.89 21.68
C LEU A 22 4.82 -1.50 22.20
N GLU A 23 4.87 -2.82 22.27
CA GLU A 23 6.08 -3.56 22.63
C GLU A 23 6.98 -3.74 21.40
N ILE A 24 8.26 -3.37 21.54
CA ILE A 24 9.26 -3.54 20.49
C ILE A 24 9.59 -5.03 20.34
N GLY A 25 9.51 -5.54 19.12
CA GLY A 25 9.64 -6.97 18.81
C GLY A 25 8.31 -7.73 18.81
N SER A 26 7.18 -7.07 19.12
CA SER A 26 5.85 -7.69 19.04
C SER A 26 5.47 -8.06 17.61
N LYS A 27 4.45 -8.91 17.48
CA LYS A 27 3.83 -9.31 16.19
C LYS A 27 2.55 -8.52 15.89
N ALA A 28 2.41 -7.33 16.49
CA ALA A 28 1.29 -6.46 16.20
C ALA A 28 1.33 -6.03 14.72
N TRP A 29 0.20 -6.17 14.03
CA TRP A 29 0.04 -5.66 12.68
C TRP A 29 -0.12 -4.14 12.70
N ILE A 30 0.22 -3.50 11.59
CA ILE A 30 -0.04 -2.08 11.34
C ILE A 30 -0.74 -1.95 9.99
N GLY A 31 -1.49 -0.87 9.78
CA GLY A 31 -2.19 -0.61 8.54
C GLY A 31 -1.49 0.44 7.67
N THR A 32 -2.22 0.82 6.63
CA THR A 32 -1.81 1.84 5.66
C THR A 32 -1.57 3.21 6.31
N VAL A 33 -2.31 3.53 7.37
CA VAL A 33 -2.20 4.80 8.10
C VAL A 33 -0.86 4.88 8.83
N GLU A 34 -0.54 3.89 9.67
CA GLU A 34 0.74 3.81 10.37
C GLU A 34 1.92 3.75 9.39
N GLY A 35 1.77 2.99 8.30
CA GLY A 35 2.76 2.93 7.22
C GLY A 35 3.06 4.31 6.62
N SER A 36 2.03 5.14 6.41
CA SER A 36 2.20 6.50 5.91
C SER A 36 2.94 7.42 6.89
N TYR A 37 2.70 7.27 8.19
CA TYR A 37 3.42 8.03 9.22
C TYR A 37 4.89 7.68 9.23
N VAL A 38 5.20 6.39 9.12
CA VAL A 38 6.58 5.89 9.09
C VAL A 38 7.33 6.43 7.86
N LEU A 39 6.70 6.44 6.68
CA LEU A 39 7.29 7.06 5.49
C LEU A 39 7.58 8.54 5.70
N ASN A 40 6.66 9.28 6.32
CA ASN A 40 6.84 10.70 6.59
C ASN A 40 7.95 10.96 7.62
N TRP A 41 8.00 10.23 8.74
CA TRP A 41 9.02 10.46 9.77
C TRP A 41 10.40 9.98 9.37
N TYR A 42 10.49 8.86 8.64
CA TYR A 42 11.77 8.23 8.32
C TYR A 42 12.38 8.75 7.02
N LEU A 43 11.54 9.04 6.01
CA LEU A 43 11.98 9.45 4.68
C LEU A 43 11.56 10.87 4.30
N HIS A 44 10.78 11.57 5.15
CA HIS A 44 10.16 12.85 4.82
C HIS A 44 9.29 12.77 3.56
N VAL A 45 8.60 11.64 3.39
CA VAL A 45 7.70 11.38 2.26
C VAL A 45 6.25 11.35 2.77
N PRO A 46 5.46 12.41 2.53
CA PRO A 46 4.04 12.38 2.85
C PRO A 46 3.30 11.44 1.91
N SER A 47 2.12 10.95 2.31
CA SER A 47 1.28 10.11 1.46
C SER A 47 -0.12 10.69 1.35
N LYS A 48 -0.70 10.65 0.15
CA LYS A 48 -2.13 10.86 -0.04
C LYS A 48 -2.86 9.57 0.38
N LEU A 49 -3.78 9.67 1.34
CA LEU A 49 -4.59 8.54 1.78
C LEU A 49 -5.92 8.50 1.03
N LEU A 50 -6.30 7.33 0.53
CA LEU A 50 -7.62 7.06 -0.05
C LEU A 50 -8.30 5.98 0.78
N HIS A 51 -9.50 6.29 1.27
CA HIS A 51 -10.35 5.34 1.98
C HIS A 51 -11.50 4.90 1.09
N LEU A 52 -11.66 3.59 0.93
CA LEU A 52 -12.72 2.98 0.16
C LEU A 52 -13.58 2.15 1.11
N THR A 53 -14.89 2.36 1.08
CA THR A 53 -15.82 1.62 1.94
C THR A 53 -15.94 0.15 1.55
N SER A 54 -15.64 -0.17 0.30
CA SER A 54 -15.69 -1.53 -0.24
C SER A 54 -14.70 -1.72 -1.39
N ALA A 55 -14.35 -2.98 -1.68
CA ALA A 55 -13.51 -3.30 -2.83
C ALA A 55 -14.15 -2.90 -4.18
N SER A 56 -15.49 -2.90 -4.27
CA SER A 56 -16.20 -2.48 -5.49
C SER A 56 -16.02 -0.99 -5.82
N ASP A 57 -15.51 -0.19 -4.88
CA ASP A 57 -15.23 1.23 -5.10
C ASP A 57 -13.89 1.45 -5.84
N LEU A 58 -13.03 0.44 -5.96
CA LEU A 58 -11.69 0.55 -6.58
C LEU A 58 -11.71 1.17 -7.99
N PRO A 59 -12.60 0.76 -8.92
CA PRO A 59 -12.65 1.35 -10.26
C PRO A 59 -12.91 2.86 -10.24
N SER A 60 -13.66 3.38 -9.27
CA SER A 60 -13.94 4.82 -9.16
C SER A 60 -12.68 5.66 -8.87
N HIS A 61 -11.62 5.03 -8.35
CA HIS A 61 -10.32 5.65 -8.07
C HIS A 61 -9.27 5.40 -9.17
N ALA A 62 -9.64 4.71 -10.26
CA ALA A 62 -8.70 4.34 -11.32
C ALA A 62 -8.02 5.55 -11.97
N ALA A 63 -8.76 6.65 -12.18
CA ALA A 63 -8.19 7.89 -12.72
C ALA A 63 -7.13 8.50 -11.79
N THR A 64 -7.41 8.54 -10.48
CA THR A 64 -6.45 9.04 -9.47
C THR A 64 -5.20 8.15 -9.39
N LEU A 65 -5.38 6.83 -9.45
CA LEU A 65 -4.26 5.88 -9.45
C LEU A 65 -3.42 6.01 -10.72
N LYS A 66 -4.06 6.16 -11.88
CA LYS A 66 -3.37 6.41 -13.15
C LYS A 66 -2.54 7.70 -13.08
N GLU A 67 -3.15 8.80 -12.64
CA GLU A 67 -2.45 10.07 -12.47
C GLU A 67 -1.27 9.95 -11.50
N HIS A 68 -1.44 9.23 -10.38
CA HIS A 68 -0.36 8.97 -9.43
C HIS A 68 0.80 8.21 -10.08
N PHE A 69 0.54 7.13 -10.81
CA PHE A 69 1.61 6.38 -11.49
C PHE A 69 2.27 7.17 -12.63
N ASP A 70 1.52 8.02 -13.33
CA ASP A 70 2.06 8.86 -14.41
C ASP A 70 2.92 10.03 -13.87
N SER A 71 2.52 10.65 -12.76
CA SER A 71 3.15 11.88 -12.24
C SER A 71 4.16 11.65 -11.11
N VAL A 72 3.90 10.66 -10.25
CA VAL A 72 4.72 10.34 -9.07
C VAL A 72 5.46 9.02 -9.26
N GLY A 73 4.76 7.99 -9.74
CA GLY A 73 5.36 6.69 -10.06
C GLY A 73 5.78 5.84 -8.85
N SER A 74 5.48 6.25 -7.62
CA SER A 74 5.81 5.46 -6.43
C SER A 74 4.88 4.26 -6.27
N PRO A 75 5.36 3.14 -5.68
CA PRO A 75 4.49 2.05 -5.23
C PRO A 75 3.44 2.55 -4.24
N VAL A 76 2.24 1.96 -4.29
CA VAL A 76 1.10 2.29 -3.42
C VAL A 76 0.92 1.18 -2.40
N MET A 77 0.93 1.52 -1.11
CA MET A 77 0.59 0.58 -0.05
C MET A 77 -0.93 0.43 0.01
N MET A 78 -1.41 -0.82 0.05
CA MET A 78 -2.83 -1.15 -0.05
C MET A 78 -3.22 -2.11 1.08
N GLY A 79 -4.00 -1.62 2.04
CA GLY A 79 -4.61 -2.41 3.10
C GLY A 79 -6.00 -2.87 2.66
N VAL A 80 -6.24 -4.17 2.64
CA VAL A 80 -7.47 -4.83 2.14
C VAL A 80 -8.01 -5.74 3.23
N GLY A 81 -8.92 -5.21 4.05
CA GLY A 81 -9.33 -5.88 5.28
C GLY A 81 -8.13 -6.11 6.21
N ASP A 82 -7.77 -7.37 6.43
CA ASP A 82 -6.65 -7.75 7.32
C ASP A 82 -5.32 -7.99 6.57
N TYR A 83 -5.31 -7.79 5.25
CA TYR A 83 -4.15 -8.08 4.40
C TYR A 83 -3.50 -6.79 3.90
N ALA A 84 -2.18 -6.81 3.73
CA ALA A 84 -1.43 -5.73 3.10
C ALA A 84 -0.86 -6.17 1.76
N TYR A 85 -0.93 -5.30 0.76
CA TYR A 85 -0.41 -5.49 -0.58
C TYR A 85 0.37 -4.25 -1.02
N THR A 86 1.23 -4.41 -2.02
CA THR A 86 1.86 -3.28 -2.72
C THR A 86 1.37 -3.24 -4.15
N MET A 87 0.70 -2.16 -4.55
CA MET A 87 0.30 -1.94 -5.94
C MET A 87 1.41 -1.17 -6.65
N VAL A 88 1.82 -1.67 -7.82
CA VAL A 88 2.92 -1.10 -8.62
C VAL A 88 2.49 -0.70 -10.03
N GLY A 89 1.19 -0.79 -10.32
CA GLY A 89 0.64 -0.32 -11.59
C GLY A 89 -0.87 -0.53 -11.70
N ILE A 90 -1.46 0.16 -12.67
CA ILE A 90 -2.87 0.05 -13.05
C ILE A 90 -2.98 -0.02 -14.57
N SER A 91 -3.91 -0.82 -15.07
CA SER A 91 -4.33 -0.86 -16.46
C SER A 91 -5.83 -0.62 -16.50
N VAL A 92 -6.27 0.32 -17.32
CA VAL A 92 -7.70 0.63 -17.51
C VAL A 92 -8.03 0.47 -18.98
N ASP A 93 -9.03 -0.34 -19.27
CA ASP A 93 -9.56 -0.50 -20.61
C ASP A 93 -10.37 0.76 -20.98
N SER A 94 -10.01 1.41 -22.10
CA SER A 94 -10.59 2.69 -22.49
C SER A 94 -12.03 2.60 -23.01
N GLU A 95 -12.48 1.41 -23.41
CA GLU A 95 -13.83 1.21 -23.96
C GLU A 95 -14.81 0.81 -22.84
N THR A 96 -14.39 -0.12 -21.98
CA THR A 96 -15.23 -0.72 -20.93
C THR A 96 -15.07 -0.05 -19.58
N GLY A 97 -13.95 0.64 -19.33
CA GLY A 97 -13.60 1.17 -18.02
C GLY A 97 -13.14 0.09 -17.02
N GLU A 98 -12.98 -1.17 -17.44
CA GLU A 98 -12.48 -2.23 -16.57
C GLU A 98 -11.04 -1.94 -16.13
N ALA A 99 -10.77 -2.06 -14.83
CA ALA A 99 -9.46 -1.87 -14.25
C ALA A 99 -8.83 -3.19 -13.78
N ALA A 100 -7.52 -3.31 -14.03
CA ALA A 100 -6.66 -4.33 -13.43
C ALA A 100 -5.50 -3.64 -12.70
N PHE A 101 -5.04 -4.25 -11.62
CA PHE A 101 -4.05 -3.70 -10.70
C PHE A 101 -2.86 -4.65 -10.60
N LEU A 102 -1.65 -4.17 -10.84
CA LEU A 102 -0.43 -4.98 -10.71
C LEU A 102 -0.02 -5.00 -9.24
N ILE A 103 -0.13 -6.17 -8.62
CA ILE A 103 0.10 -6.37 -7.18
C ILE A 103 1.38 -7.15 -6.95
N VAL A 104 2.17 -6.70 -5.99
CA VAL A 104 3.25 -7.43 -5.31
C VAL A 104 2.72 -7.84 -3.93
N ASP A 105 2.60 -9.14 -3.71
CA ASP A 105 2.04 -9.73 -2.50
C ASP A 105 3.16 -10.07 -1.49
N PRO A 106 3.24 -9.34 -0.35
CA PRO A 106 4.31 -9.53 0.64
C PRO A 106 4.13 -10.78 1.50
N HIS A 107 3.05 -11.55 1.31
CA HIS A 107 2.83 -12.80 2.05
C HIS A 107 3.60 -13.99 1.45
N TYR A 108 4.35 -13.79 0.38
CA TYR A 108 5.26 -14.81 -0.15
C TYR A 108 6.30 -15.18 0.90
N ALA A 109 6.32 -16.44 1.30
CA ALA A 109 7.24 -16.98 2.29
C ALA A 109 8.26 -17.96 1.68
N GLY A 110 8.39 -17.97 0.35
CA GLY A 110 9.34 -18.83 -0.35
C GLY A 110 10.70 -18.15 -0.58
N ASP A 111 11.52 -18.77 -1.43
CA ASP A 111 12.83 -18.25 -1.82
C ASP A 111 12.69 -17.20 -2.94
N ASP A 112 13.40 -16.07 -2.81
CA ASP A 112 13.34 -14.96 -3.76
C ASP A 112 13.97 -15.31 -5.14
N GLY A 113 14.82 -16.33 -5.21
CA GLY A 113 15.43 -16.82 -6.44
C GLY A 113 14.51 -17.72 -7.27
N ASP A 114 13.39 -18.19 -6.71
CA ASP A 114 12.40 -19.02 -7.40
C ASP A 114 11.38 -18.14 -8.14
N ILE A 115 11.87 -17.42 -9.17
CA ILE A 115 11.08 -16.48 -9.97
C ILE A 115 9.88 -17.19 -10.62
N ASP A 116 10.07 -18.41 -11.11
CA ASP A 116 9.01 -19.20 -11.74
C ASP A 116 7.86 -19.40 -10.76
N LYS A 117 8.13 -19.80 -9.52
CA LYS A 117 7.09 -19.92 -8.48
C LYS A 117 6.45 -18.58 -8.14
N ILE A 118 7.21 -17.49 -8.06
CA ILE A 118 6.67 -16.14 -7.79
C ILE A 118 5.64 -15.76 -8.86
N LEU A 119 5.95 -15.99 -10.14
CA LEU A 119 5.10 -15.63 -11.27
C LEU A 119 3.96 -16.63 -11.50
N ASP A 120 4.23 -17.94 -11.49
CA ASP A 120 3.25 -19.01 -11.72
C ASP A 120 2.16 -19.05 -10.63
N LYS A 121 2.52 -18.68 -9.40
CA LYS A 121 1.57 -18.54 -8.29
C LYS A 121 1.01 -17.13 -8.14
N ASN A 122 1.37 -16.23 -9.05
CA ASN A 122 0.80 -14.89 -9.14
C ASN A 122 1.02 -14.07 -7.84
N TRP A 123 2.18 -14.23 -7.21
CA TRP A 123 2.64 -13.38 -6.08
C TRP A 123 3.00 -11.99 -6.58
N ILE A 124 3.45 -11.89 -7.83
CA ILE A 124 3.49 -10.65 -8.60
C ILE A 124 2.61 -10.83 -9.82
N GLY A 125 1.56 -10.03 -9.96
CA GLY A 125 0.76 -10.03 -11.18
C GLY A 125 -0.56 -9.27 -11.10
N TRP A 126 -1.25 -9.26 -12.23
CA TRP A 126 -2.46 -8.47 -12.43
C TRP A 126 -3.67 -9.10 -11.70
N LYS A 127 -4.35 -8.28 -10.90
CA LYS A 127 -5.56 -8.63 -10.16
C LYS A 127 -6.71 -7.73 -10.59
N LYS A 128 -7.91 -8.30 -10.74
CA LYS A 128 -9.15 -7.54 -10.96
C LYS A 128 -9.86 -7.25 -9.63
N THR A 129 -10.85 -6.37 -9.64
CA THR A 129 -11.66 -6.00 -8.46
C THR A 129 -12.18 -7.20 -7.68
N ASN A 130 -12.61 -8.26 -8.38
CA ASN A 130 -13.14 -9.49 -7.76
C ASN A 130 -12.14 -10.23 -6.84
N PHE A 131 -10.83 -10.04 -7.02
CA PHE A 131 -9.82 -10.56 -6.11
C PHE A 131 -9.93 -9.84 -4.77
N PHE A 132 -9.99 -8.51 -4.80
CA PHE A 132 -10.09 -7.70 -3.59
C PHE A 132 -11.44 -7.83 -2.89
N GLU A 133 -12.54 -8.02 -3.63
CA GLU A 133 -13.85 -8.32 -3.05
C GLU A 133 -13.83 -9.62 -2.24
N LYS A 134 -13.18 -10.67 -2.76
CA LYS A 134 -13.03 -11.95 -2.04
C LYS A 134 -12.12 -11.81 -0.82
N THR A 135 -11.05 -11.04 -0.93
CA THR A 135 -10.09 -10.84 0.16
C THR A 135 -10.64 -9.96 1.29
N ALA A 136 -11.27 -8.83 0.93
CA ALA A 136 -11.82 -7.88 1.91
C ALA A 136 -13.16 -8.35 2.50
N GLY A 137 -13.97 -9.08 1.73
CA GLY A 137 -15.36 -9.33 2.09
C GLY A 137 -16.13 -8.02 2.22
N THR A 138 -16.69 -7.75 3.39
CA THR A 138 -17.42 -6.51 3.70
C THR A 138 -16.54 -5.42 4.33
N LYS A 139 -15.21 -5.62 4.37
CA LYS A 139 -14.26 -4.67 4.98
C LYS A 139 -13.86 -3.58 3.99
N PHE A 140 -13.39 -2.48 4.55
CA PHE A 140 -12.87 -1.34 3.80
C PHE A 140 -11.48 -1.62 3.21
N ILE A 141 -11.06 -0.76 2.29
CA ILE A 141 -9.71 -0.70 1.73
C ILE A 141 -9.11 0.67 2.02
N ASN A 142 -7.85 0.71 2.43
CA ASN A 142 -7.07 1.95 2.54
C ASN A 142 -5.86 1.91 1.61
N LEU A 143 -5.67 2.97 0.84
CA LEU A 143 -4.49 3.16 -0.01
C LEU A 143 -3.65 4.32 0.53
N ALA A 144 -2.34 4.14 0.60
CA ALA A 144 -1.38 5.22 0.80
C ALA A 144 -0.57 5.36 -0.47
N LEU A 145 -0.62 6.56 -1.05
CA LEU A 145 0.06 6.96 -2.26
C LEU A 145 1.22 7.89 -1.85
N PRO A 146 2.46 7.38 -1.67
CA PRO A 146 3.61 8.20 -1.29
C PRO A 146 3.87 9.30 -2.33
N GLN A 147 4.13 10.54 -1.91
CA GLN A 147 4.34 11.67 -2.83
C GLN A 147 5.83 11.98 -2.99
N ILE A 148 6.21 12.61 -4.10
CA ILE A 148 7.58 13.13 -4.24
C ILE A 148 7.64 14.51 -3.56
N CYS A 149 8.55 14.67 -2.59
CA CYS A 149 8.94 15.99 -2.12
C CYS A 149 9.78 16.66 -3.20
N THR A 150 9.24 17.65 -3.89
CA THR A 150 10.01 18.49 -4.80
C THR A 150 10.83 19.51 -4.00
N GLU A 151 12.01 19.89 -4.50
CA GLU A 151 12.86 20.90 -3.88
C GLU A 151 12.07 22.20 -3.68
N GLY A 152 11.87 22.59 -2.42
CA GLY A 152 11.01 23.71 -2.04
C GLY A 152 10.43 23.57 -0.63
N GLY A 153 10.39 22.35 -0.09
CA GLY A 153 10.18 22.10 1.35
C GLY A 153 8.77 22.31 1.89
N ASP A 154 7.80 22.74 1.08
CA ASP A 154 6.43 22.88 1.52
C ASP A 154 5.70 21.53 1.47
N LEU A 155 5.65 20.86 2.63
CA LEU A 155 4.74 19.77 2.92
C LEU A 155 3.31 20.36 2.93
N PHE A 156 2.43 19.90 2.05
CA PHE A 156 1.00 20.17 2.20
C PHE A 156 0.50 19.40 3.45
N VAL A 157 0.15 20.17 4.49
CA VAL A 157 -0.66 19.71 5.63
C VAL A 157 -2.11 20.02 5.33
#